data_AF-A0A6J8F0M4-F1
#
_entry.id   AF-A0A6J8F0M4-F1
#
_cell.length_a   1.000
_cell.length_b   1.000
_cell.length_c   1.000
_cell.angle_alpha   90.00
_cell.angle_beta   90.00
_cell.angle_gamma   90.00
#
_symmetry.space_group_name_H-M   'P 1'
#
loop_
_entity.id
_entity.type
_entity.pdbx_description
1 polymer ?
#
loop_
_entity_poly.entity_id
_entity_poly.type
_entity_poly.pdbx_seq_one_letter_code
_entity_poly.pdbx_strand_id
1 'polypeptide(L)'
;MAEYQMLPPDVLQIPQSCIKHDENFLLYCKDHEMPCCGKCVNEVHKGCHEIVNLDDIIKNAKTSTSFQDIEETIAEVVDNIKKIQNIYKRNITTLSENRKQIEKQIQEIRFKIDTHLNQIQKKLVDELQEVEETERRNVSQLVKTLEEKENNLTKYQNSIANIKHHAFDLQTFMSIKQIQQDLANEEEFTQSCLAGDKVNTRVITSKIDENVETIMKNVEKFGEIAVVLKPTKATIRERKKKQAQIIIPKIQTKTIDNITALLQDTIQTTLKNVTGCCILPDGMWRG
;
A
#
# COMPACT_ATOMS: atom_id res chain seq x y z
N MET A 1 24.81 50.89 29.48
CA MET A 1 23.39 50.94 29.09
C MET A 1 22.62 50.25 30.19
N ALA A 2 21.65 50.93 30.81
CA ALA A 2 21.03 50.48 32.06
C ALA A 2 20.20 49.19 31.85
N GLU A 3 20.32 48.23 32.77
CA GLU A 3 19.72 46.87 32.74
C GLU A 3 18.20 46.84 32.47
N TYR A 4 17.49 47.95 32.67
CA TYR A 4 16.06 48.11 32.40
C TYR A 4 15.65 47.96 30.93
N GLN A 5 16.59 48.07 29.98
CA GLN A 5 16.30 47.88 28.55
C GLN A 5 16.11 46.41 28.13
N MET A 6 16.24 45.44 29.04
CA MET A 6 16.07 44.01 28.75
C MET A 6 14.75 43.40 29.26
N LEU A 7 13.88 44.20 29.89
CA LEU A 7 12.59 43.70 30.35
C LEU A 7 11.59 43.61 29.18
N PRO A 8 10.73 42.57 29.14
CA PRO A 8 9.67 42.49 28.15
C PRO A 8 8.76 43.74 28.19
N PRO A 9 8.25 44.21 27.04
CA PRO A 9 7.37 45.39 26.98
C PRO A 9 6.18 45.33 27.93
N ASP A 10 5.61 44.14 28.12
CA ASP A 10 4.47 43.92 29.00
C ASP A 10 4.81 44.17 30.48
N VAL A 11 6.06 43.91 30.88
CA VAL A 11 6.55 44.14 32.25
C VAL A 11 6.74 45.64 32.50
N LEU A 12 7.19 46.38 31.49
CA LEU A 12 7.40 47.84 31.58
C LEU A 12 6.08 48.63 31.66
N GLN A 13 4.97 48.02 31.25
CA GLN A 13 3.64 48.63 31.27
C GLN A 13 2.87 48.40 32.59
N ILE A 14 3.44 47.64 33.53
CA ILE A 14 2.78 47.37 34.82
C ILE A 14 2.72 48.67 35.64
N PRO A 15 1.52 49.20 35.93
CA PRO A 15 1.37 50.45 36.66
C PRO A 15 1.90 50.31 38.09
N GLN A 16 2.62 51.33 38.57
CA GLN A 16 3.18 51.36 39.92
C GLN A 16 2.24 52.00 40.95
N SER A 17 1.16 52.65 40.47
CA SER A 17 0.17 53.34 41.28
C SER A 17 -1.26 53.00 40.86
N CYS A 18 -2.17 53.17 41.81
CA CYS A 18 -3.60 52.98 41.61
C CYS A 18 -4.17 54.11 40.73
N ILE A 19 -4.71 53.74 39.57
CA ILE A 19 -5.31 54.68 38.61
C ILE A 19 -6.50 55.46 39.22
N LYS A 20 -7.26 54.83 40.14
CA LYS A 20 -8.46 55.45 40.73
C LYS A 20 -8.16 56.47 41.82
N HIS A 21 -7.08 56.26 42.56
CA HIS A 21 -6.78 57.04 43.77
C HIS A 21 -5.45 57.79 43.70
N ASP A 22 -4.70 57.61 42.60
CA ASP A 22 -3.37 58.19 42.34
C ASP A 22 -2.37 57.94 43.50
N GLU A 23 -2.47 56.76 44.11
CA GLU A 23 -1.65 56.33 45.24
C GLU A 23 -0.83 55.10 44.89
N ASN A 24 0.42 55.03 45.37
CA ASN A 24 1.28 53.87 45.17
C ASN A 24 0.63 52.60 45.72
N PHE A 25 0.89 51.47 45.06
CA PHE A 25 0.49 50.18 45.58
C PHE A 25 1.35 49.81 46.79
N LEU A 26 0.71 49.58 47.94
CA LEU A 26 1.38 49.22 49.20
C LEU A 26 0.95 47.83 49.70
N LEU A 27 -0.19 47.33 49.22
CA LEU A 27 -0.83 46.11 49.68
C LEU A 27 -1.12 45.19 48.48
N TYR A 28 -1.25 43.90 48.74
CA TYR A 28 -1.67 42.91 47.77
C TYR A 28 -2.89 42.16 48.32
N CYS A 29 -3.96 42.14 47.55
CA CYS A 29 -5.15 41.37 47.88
C CYS A 29 -5.02 39.99 47.23
N LYS A 30 -4.95 38.93 48.05
CA LYS A 30 -4.84 37.56 47.53
C LYS A 30 -6.15 37.03 46.98
N ASP A 31 -7.28 37.43 47.56
CA ASP A 31 -8.61 37.01 47.08
C ASP A 31 -8.86 37.46 45.63
N HIS A 32 -8.19 38.53 45.19
CA HIS A 32 -8.29 39.10 43.83
C HIS A 32 -6.98 39.01 43.03
N GLU A 33 -5.93 38.42 43.61
CA GLU A 33 -4.58 38.32 43.04
C GLU A 33 -4.06 39.62 42.40
N MET A 34 -4.22 40.76 43.08
CA MET A 34 -3.85 42.07 42.54
C MET A 34 -3.29 43.06 43.58
N PRO A 35 -2.41 43.99 43.18
CA PRO A 35 -1.94 45.06 44.05
C PRO A 35 -3.04 46.09 44.30
N CYS A 36 -3.07 46.67 45.50
CA CYS A 36 -4.05 47.67 45.93
C CYS A 36 -3.41 48.78 46.80
N CYS A 37 -3.98 49.99 46.73
CA CYS A 37 -3.66 51.11 47.61
C CYS A 37 -4.52 51.05 48.89
N GLY A 38 -4.20 51.87 49.89
CA GLY A 38 -4.92 51.87 51.17
C GLY A 38 -6.41 52.22 51.05
N LYS A 39 -6.77 53.08 50.09
CA LYS A 39 -8.18 53.45 49.82
C LYS A 39 -8.98 52.30 49.19
N CYS A 40 -8.39 51.59 48.22
CA CYS A 40 -9.02 50.40 47.62
C CYS A 40 -9.39 49.34 48.65
N VAL A 41 -8.61 49.19 49.72
CA VAL A 41 -8.91 48.22 50.79
C VAL A 41 -10.20 48.55 51.52
N ASN A 42 -10.44 49.83 51.80
CA ASN A 42 -11.62 50.26 52.53
C ASN A 42 -12.88 50.33 51.66
N GLU A 43 -12.73 50.55 50.35
CA GLU A 43 -13.83 50.74 49.41
C GLU A 43 -14.24 49.45 48.70
N VAL A 44 -13.26 48.72 48.13
CA VAL A 44 -13.50 47.60 47.20
C VAL A 44 -13.18 46.26 47.86
N HIS A 45 -12.11 46.20 48.67
CA HIS A 45 -11.65 44.95 49.30
C HIS A 45 -12.05 44.82 50.78
N LYS A 46 -13.09 45.54 51.22
CA LYS A 46 -13.51 45.57 52.63
C LYS A 46 -13.93 44.19 53.18
N GLY A 47 -14.35 43.29 52.29
CA GLY A 47 -14.69 41.90 52.61
C GLY A 47 -13.59 40.88 52.32
N CYS A 48 -12.42 41.32 51.85
CA CYS A 48 -11.29 40.44 51.61
C CYS A 48 -10.60 40.09 52.92
N HIS A 49 -10.24 38.83 53.09
CA HIS A 49 -9.67 38.33 54.33
C HIS A 49 -8.14 38.22 54.25
N GLU A 50 -7.59 38.14 53.04
CA GLU A 50 -6.16 37.94 52.83
C GLU A 50 -5.50 39.12 52.12
N ILE A 51 -5.33 40.23 52.87
CA ILE A 51 -4.57 41.40 52.42
C ILE A 51 -3.23 41.43 53.15
N VAL A 52 -2.14 41.51 52.39
CA VAL A 52 -0.77 41.49 52.92
C VAL A 52 0.05 42.64 52.36
N ASN A 53 1.17 42.96 53.01
CA ASN A 53 2.08 44.00 52.54
C ASN A 53 2.76 43.57 51.23
N LEU A 54 2.73 44.46 50.24
CA LEU A 54 3.30 44.19 48.92
C LEU A 54 4.83 44.07 48.98
N ASP A 55 5.50 44.86 49.82
CA ASP A 55 6.97 44.82 49.97
C ASP A 55 7.44 43.47 50.51
N ASP A 56 6.68 42.88 51.44
CA ASP A 56 6.96 41.56 51.99
C ASP A 56 6.81 40.47 50.92
N ILE A 57 5.78 40.56 50.06
CA ILE A 57 5.64 39.64 48.91
C ILE A 57 6.78 39.81 47.92
N ILE A 58 7.12 41.04 47.55
CA ILE A 58 8.18 41.32 46.57
C ILE A 58 9.53 40.80 47.10
N LYS A 59 9.83 41.05 48.37
CA LYS A 59 11.05 40.54 49.01
C LYS A 59 11.07 39.02 49.02
N ASN A 60 9.97 38.38 49.43
CA ASN A 60 9.86 36.93 49.42
C ASN A 60 9.95 36.35 48.00
N ALA A 61 9.33 36.98 47.00
CA ALA A 61 9.43 36.55 45.61
C ALA A 61 10.89 36.60 45.12
N LYS A 62 11.60 37.69 45.40
CA LYS A 62 13.01 37.88 45.05
C LYS A 62 13.98 36.94 45.78
N THR A 63 13.67 36.52 47.01
CA THR A 63 14.54 35.62 47.80
C THR A 63 14.12 34.15 47.76
N SER A 64 12.93 33.85 47.26
CA SER A 64 12.42 32.47 47.14
C SER A 64 13.06 31.72 45.97
N THR A 65 12.96 30.40 45.98
CA THR A 65 13.33 29.54 44.85
C THR A 65 12.35 29.65 43.66
N SER A 66 11.32 30.50 43.75
CA SER A 66 10.25 30.61 42.75
C SER A 66 10.77 30.85 41.33
N PHE A 67 11.78 31.71 41.17
CA PHE A 67 12.40 31.94 39.86
C PHE A 67 13.08 30.68 39.33
N GLN A 68 13.87 30.00 40.17
CA GLN A 68 14.52 28.75 39.81
C GLN A 68 13.51 27.64 39.49
N ASP A 69 12.44 27.51 40.28
CA ASP A 69 11.37 26.52 40.06
C ASP A 69 10.62 26.79 38.73
N ILE A 70 10.38 28.06 38.38
CA ILE A 70 9.77 28.45 37.10
C ILE A 70 10.73 28.18 35.94
N GLU A 71 12.01 28.53 36.07
CA GLU A 71 13.04 28.27 35.05
C GLU A 71 13.20 26.77 34.78
N GLU A 72 13.25 25.94 35.83
CA GLU A 72 13.31 24.48 35.72
C GLU A 72 12.06 23.92 35.03
N THR A 73 10.88 24.44 35.37
CA THR A 73 9.61 24.04 34.73
C THR A 73 9.59 24.42 33.25
N ILE A 74 10.02 25.63 32.90
CA ILE A 74 10.13 26.07 31.50
C ILE A 74 11.09 25.16 30.73
N ALA A 75 12.26 24.85 31.29
CA ALA A 75 13.23 23.97 30.67
C ALA A 75 12.66 22.57 30.40
N GLU A 76 11.89 22.01 31.34
CA GLU A 76 11.22 20.72 31.19
C GLU A 76 10.14 20.75 30.11
N VAL A 77 9.27 21.78 30.11
CA VAL A 77 8.24 21.94 29.08
C VAL A 77 8.88 22.06 27.69
N VAL A 78 9.96 22.83 27.56
CA VAL A 78 10.72 22.96 26.31
C VAL A 78 11.30 21.61 25.87
N ASP A 79 11.90 20.83 26.77
CA ASP A 79 12.42 19.50 26.46
C ASP A 79 11.31 18.53 26.02
N ASN A 80 10.17 18.56 26.70
CA ASN A 80 9.00 17.77 26.34
C ASN A 80 8.46 18.15 24.96
N ILE A 81 8.34 19.44 24.64
CA ILE A 81 7.96 19.92 23.31
C ILE A 81 8.96 19.42 22.26
N LYS A 82 10.27 19.48 22.51
CA LYS A 82 11.29 18.96 21.60
C LYS A 82 11.16 17.45 21.36
N LYS A 83 10.88 16.67 22.41
CA LYS A 83 10.64 15.21 22.30
C LYS A 83 9.41 14.93 21.45
N ILE A 84 8.31 15.63 21.69
CA ILE A 84 7.07 15.51 20.91
C ILE A 84 7.34 15.84 19.43
N GLN A 85 8.02 16.96 19.16
CA GLN A 85 8.41 17.34 17.79
C GLN A 85 9.23 16.24 17.09
N ASN A 86 10.20 15.65 17.80
CA ASN A 86 11.01 14.57 17.25
C ASN A 86 10.20 13.30 16.96
N ILE A 87 9.20 12.97 17.79
CA ILE A 87 8.29 11.84 17.55
C ILE A 87 7.49 12.09 16.28
N TYR A 88 6.86 13.26 16.14
CA TYR A 88 6.08 13.58 14.93
C TYR A 88 6.97 13.62 13.67
N LYS A 89 8.18 14.17 13.74
CA LYS A 89 9.13 14.15 12.62
C LYS A 89 9.46 12.72 12.18
N ARG A 90 9.77 11.82 13.13
CA ARG A 90 10.02 10.40 12.81
C ARG A 90 8.78 9.72 12.23
N ASN A 91 7.60 9.96 12.82
CA ASN A 91 6.34 9.40 12.33
C ASN A 91 6.09 9.80 10.86
N ILE A 92 6.31 11.07 10.49
CA ILE A 92 6.16 11.54 9.10
C ILE A 92 7.09 10.76 8.16
N THR A 93 8.37 10.62 8.52
CA THR A 93 9.33 9.85 7.73
C THR A 93 8.91 8.39 7.57
N THR A 94 8.57 7.72 8.67
CA THR A 94 8.15 6.32 8.65
C THR A 94 6.85 6.12 7.87
N LEU A 95 5.89 7.04 7.94
CA LEU A 95 4.67 6.98 7.11
C LEU A 95 5.00 7.05 5.62
N SER A 96 5.92 7.93 5.22
CA SER A 96 6.37 8.04 3.83
C SER A 96 7.10 6.78 3.36
N GLU A 97 7.96 6.20 4.20
CA GLU A 97 8.69 4.97 3.89
C GLU A 97 7.74 3.78 3.76
N ASN A 98 6.81 3.62 4.69
CA ASN A 98 5.79 2.57 4.66
C ASN A 98 4.91 2.68 3.41
N ARG A 99 4.51 3.90 3.02
CA ARG A 99 3.75 4.11 1.78
C ARG A 99 4.53 3.60 0.56
N LYS A 100 5.79 4.01 0.42
CA LYS A 100 6.65 3.57 -0.70
C LYS A 100 6.84 2.06 -0.71
N GLN A 101 6.97 1.44 0.47
CA GLN A 101 7.09 -0.01 0.59
C GLN A 101 5.81 -0.72 0.13
N ILE A 102 4.63 -0.24 0.53
CA ILE A 102 3.34 -0.79 0.10
C ILE A 102 3.17 -0.62 -1.41
N GLU A 103 3.48 0.55 -1.97
CA GLU A 103 3.44 0.81 -3.42
C GLU A 103 4.34 -0.18 -4.18
N LYS A 104 5.56 -0.42 -3.68
CA LYS A 104 6.48 -1.41 -4.26
C LYS A 104 5.90 -2.84 -4.20
N GLN A 105 5.31 -3.23 -3.08
CA GLN A 105 4.68 -4.55 -2.94
C GLN A 105 3.51 -4.74 -3.92
N ILE A 106 2.69 -3.69 -4.12
CA ILE A 106 1.61 -3.71 -5.12
C ILE A 106 2.18 -3.97 -6.52
N GLN A 107 3.23 -3.24 -6.89
CA GLN A 107 3.90 -3.41 -8.19
C GLN A 107 4.50 -4.82 -8.36
N GLU A 108 5.15 -5.35 -7.32
CA GLU A 108 5.72 -6.71 -7.34
C GLU A 108 4.62 -7.78 -7.49
N ILE A 109 3.48 -7.62 -6.82
CA ILE A 109 2.33 -8.52 -6.96
C ILE A 109 1.79 -8.47 -8.39
N ARG A 110 1.58 -7.28 -8.95
CA ARG A 110 1.14 -7.11 -10.33
C ARG A 110 2.09 -7.79 -11.31
N PHE A 111 3.39 -7.53 -11.18
CA PHE A 111 4.41 -8.15 -12.04
C PHE A 111 4.38 -9.68 -11.98
N LYS A 112 4.18 -10.27 -10.79
CA LYS A 112 4.05 -11.72 -10.63
C LYS A 112 2.81 -12.28 -11.32
N ILE A 113 1.67 -11.59 -11.20
CA ILE A 113 0.42 -11.97 -11.89
C ILE A 113 0.63 -11.95 -13.40
N ASP A 114 1.15 -10.85 -13.94
CA ASP A 114 1.39 -10.70 -15.39
C ASP A 114 2.36 -11.77 -15.91
N THR A 115 3.44 -12.02 -15.17
CA THR A 115 4.41 -13.07 -15.52
C THR A 115 3.75 -14.45 -15.56
N HIS A 116 2.90 -14.77 -14.59
CA HIS A 116 2.24 -16.06 -14.53
C HIS A 116 1.22 -16.23 -15.67
N LEU A 117 0.43 -15.19 -15.97
CA LEU A 117 -0.50 -15.20 -17.10
C LEU A 117 0.23 -15.39 -18.43
N ASN A 118 1.36 -14.71 -18.63
CA ASN A 118 2.21 -14.87 -19.81
C ASN A 118 2.75 -16.31 -19.95
N GLN A 119 3.13 -16.95 -18.84
CA GLN A 119 3.58 -18.35 -18.85
C GLN A 119 2.46 -19.31 -19.21
N ILE A 120 1.25 -19.10 -18.67
CA ILE A 120 0.07 -19.90 -19.02
C ILE A 120 -0.25 -19.75 -20.51
N GLN A 121 -0.31 -18.51 -21.01
CA GLN A 121 -0.56 -18.25 -22.43
C GLN A 121 0.48 -18.95 -23.31
N LYS A 122 1.77 -18.80 -22.98
CA LYS A 122 2.84 -19.45 -23.74
C LYS A 122 2.65 -20.97 -23.78
N LYS A 123 2.37 -21.60 -22.64
CA LYS A 123 2.15 -23.05 -22.56
C LYS A 123 0.98 -23.50 -23.46
N LEU A 124 -0.13 -22.76 -23.46
CA LEU A 124 -1.28 -23.08 -24.30
C LEU A 124 -0.96 -22.94 -25.80
N VAL A 125 -0.17 -21.93 -26.17
CA VAL A 125 0.28 -21.73 -27.56
C VAL A 125 1.24 -22.84 -27.98
N ASP A 126 2.19 -23.22 -27.12
CA ASP A 126 3.14 -24.29 -27.37
C ASP A 126 2.42 -25.65 -27.54
N GLU A 127 1.42 -25.94 -26.70
CA GLU A 127 0.56 -27.14 -26.82
C GLU A 127 -0.25 -27.14 -28.13
N LEU A 128 -0.83 -25.99 -28.52
CA LEU A 128 -1.54 -25.86 -29.79
C LEU A 128 -0.60 -26.09 -30.99
N GLN A 129 0.62 -25.54 -30.92
CA GLN A 129 1.62 -25.72 -31.95
C GLN A 129 2.04 -27.19 -32.07
N GLU A 130 2.28 -27.89 -30.95
CA GLU A 130 2.65 -29.31 -30.98
C GLU A 130 1.58 -30.18 -31.64
N VAL A 131 0.30 -29.91 -31.33
CA VAL A 131 -0.84 -30.59 -31.95
C VAL A 131 -0.89 -30.29 -33.46
N GLU A 132 -0.78 -29.02 -33.85
CA GLU A 132 -0.80 -28.60 -35.25
C GLU A 132 0.36 -29.23 -36.05
N GLU A 133 1.57 -29.21 -35.51
CA GLU A 133 2.74 -29.79 -36.16
C GLU A 133 2.61 -31.30 -36.32
N THR A 134 2.09 -31.99 -35.31
CA THR A 134 1.89 -33.44 -35.33
C THR A 134 0.85 -33.83 -36.38
N GLU A 135 -0.29 -33.15 -36.39
CA GLU A 135 -1.34 -33.39 -37.39
C GLU A 135 -0.86 -33.04 -38.80
N ARG A 136 -0.15 -31.93 -38.98
CA ARG A 136 0.47 -31.56 -40.27
C ARG A 136 1.42 -32.63 -40.77
N ARG A 137 2.25 -33.20 -39.87
CA ARG A 137 3.20 -34.28 -40.21
C ARG A 137 2.46 -35.54 -40.66
N ASN A 138 1.40 -35.93 -39.93
CA ASN A 138 0.58 -37.09 -40.24
C ASN A 138 -0.13 -36.95 -41.60
N VAL A 139 -0.77 -35.80 -41.85
CA VAL A 139 -1.44 -35.50 -43.12
C VAL A 139 -0.44 -35.49 -44.28
N SER A 140 0.71 -34.83 -44.10
CA SER A 140 1.75 -34.80 -45.15
C SER A 140 2.28 -36.18 -45.49
N GLN A 141 2.43 -37.07 -44.50
CA GLN A 141 2.87 -38.44 -44.73
C GLN A 141 1.81 -39.24 -45.49
N LEU A 142 0.53 -39.10 -45.13
CA LEU A 142 -0.57 -39.75 -45.83
C LEU A 142 -0.65 -39.30 -47.30
N VAL A 143 -0.54 -37.99 -47.57
CA VAL A 143 -0.52 -37.44 -48.94
C VAL A 143 0.62 -38.06 -49.75
N LYS A 144 1.85 -38.09 -49.21
CA LYS A 144 2.99 -38.70 -49.90
C LYS A 144 2.75 -40.17 -50.22
N THR A 145 2.22 -40.94 -49.27
CA THR A 145 1.88 -42.34 -49.51
C THR A 145 0.83 -42.46 -50.62
N LEU A 146 -0.21 -41.63 -50.63
CA LEU A 146 -1.23 -41.64 -51.69
C LEU A 146 -0.64 -41.28 -53.07
N GLU A 147 0.25 -40.29 -53.15
CA GLU A 147 0.94 -39.91 -54.39
C GLU A 147 1.84 -41.04 -54.92
N GLU A 148 2.59 -41.73 -54.05
CA GLU A 148 3.41 -42.89 -54.44
C GLU A 148 2.55 -44.02 -55.02
N LYS A 149 1.40 -44.25 -54.40
CA LYS A 149 0.43 -45.29 -54.78
C LYS A 149 -0.24 -44.96 -56.12
N GLU A 150 -0.68 -43.72 -56.30
CA GLU A 150 -1.21 -43.20 -57.57
C GLU A 150 -0.18 -43.34 -58.71
N ASN A 151 1.07 -42.97 -58.45
CA ASN A 151 2.15 -43.10 -59.42
C ASN A 151 2.39 -44.57 -59.84
N ASN A 152 2.33 -45.50 -58.90
CA ASN A 152 2.48 -46.93 -59.20
C ASN A 152 1.32 -47.47 -60.05
N LEU A 153 0.07 -47.12 -59.69
CA LEU A 153 -1.11 -47.48 -60.48
C LEU A 153 -1.05 -46.90 -61.91
N THR A 154 -0.60 -45.65 -62.04
CA THR A 154 -0.41 -44.99 -63.34
C THR A 154 0.64 -45.72 -64.19
N LYS A 155 1.76 -46.17 -63.58
CA LYS A 155 2.76 -47.01 -64.28
C LYS A 155 2.17 -48.33 -64.77
N TYR A 156 1.35 -48.99 -63.96
CA TYR A 156 0.66 -50.22 -64.39
C TYR A 156 -0.28 -49.95 -65.56
N GLN A 157 -1.07 -48.88 -65.48
CA GLN A 157 -1.97 -48.47 -66.56
C GLN A 157 -1.23 -48.28 -67.90
N ASN A 158 -0.09 -47.57 -67.86
CA ASN A 158 0.74 -47.34 -69.04
C ASN A 158 1.43 -48.61 -69.55
N SER A 159 1.77 -49.54 -68.67
CA SER A 159 2.51 -50.75 -69.02
C SER A 159 1.61 -51.86 -69.58
N ILE A 160 0.33 -51.93 -69.19
CA ILE A 160 -0.61 -52.96 -69.65
C ILE A 160 -0.74 -52.99 -71.17
N ALA A 161 -0.79 -51.82 -71.83
CA ALA A 161 -0.85 -51.74 -73.29
C ALA A 161 0.41 -52.35 -73.94
N ASN A 162 1.59 -52.02 -73.42
CA ASN A 162 2.86 -52.55 -73.92
C ASN A 162 2.99 -54.06 -73.72
N ILE A 163 2.62 -54.56 -72.54
CA ILE A 163 2.64 -55.99 -72.21
C ILE A 163 1.69 -56.75 -73.17
N LYS A 164 0.49 -56.23 -73.41
CA LYS A 164 -0.50 -56.85 -74.28
C LYS A 164 -0.03 -56.98 -75.74
N HIS A 165 0.74 -56.02 -76.24
CA HIS A 165 1.15 -55.97 -77.65
C HIS A 165 2.53 -56.57 -77.93
N HIS A 166 3.43 -56.60 -76.93
CA HIS A 166 4.84 -56.87 -77.17
C HIS A 166 5.47 -57.95 -76.27
N ALA A 167 4.79 -58.43 -75.22
CA ALA A 167 5.34 -59.46 -74.34
C ALA A 167 4.97 -60.89 -74.80
N PHE A 168 5.83 -61.87 -74.50
CA PHE A 168 5.55 -63.28 -74.75
C PHE A 168 4.45 -63.80 -73.80
N ASP A 169 3.70 -64.83 -74.20
CA ASP A 169 2.54 -65.35 -73.46
C ASP A 169 2.78 -65.58 -71.97
N LEU A 170 3.91 -66.23 -71.63
CA LEU A 170 4.28 -66.48 -70.23
C LEU A 170 4.59 -65.18 -69.47
N GLN A 171 5.27 -64.22 -70.10
CA GLN A 171 5.57 -62.91 -69.50
C GLN A 171 4.28 -62.12 -69.27
N THR A 172 3.38 -62.12 -70.25
CA THR A 172 2.04 -61.51 -70.14
C THR A 172 1.25 -62.09 -68.98
N PHE A 173 1.20 -63.43 -68.87
CA PHE A 173 0.49 -64.10 -67.78
C PHE A 173 1.08 -63.75 -66.40
N MET A 174 2.40 -63.82 -66.24
CA MET A 174 3.08 -63.51 -64.98
C MET A 174 2.89 -62.03 -64.59
N SER A 175 3.07 -61.09 -65.52
CA SER A 175 2.89 -59.66 -65.25
C SER A 175 1.45 -59.30 -64.91
N ILE A 176 0.46 -59.89 -65.59
CA ILE A 176 -0.96 -59.68 -65.23
C ILE A 176 -1.24 -60.19 -63.82
N LYS A 177 -0.72 -61.37 -63.45
CA LYS A 177 -0.93 -61.91 -62.09
C LYS A 177 -0.32 -61.04 -61.01
N GLN A 178 0.88 -60.50 -61.25
CA GLN A 178 1.52 -59.56 -60.32
C GLN A 178 0.71 -58.26 -60.18
N ILE A 179 0.29 -57.65 -61.30
CA ILE A 179 -0.52 -56.42 -61.29
C ILE A 179 -1.86 -56.66 -60.58
N GLN A 180 -2.51 -57.81 -60.79
CA GLN A 180 -3.75 -58.18 -60.09
C GLN A 180 -3.56 -58.26 -58.57
N GLN A 181 -2.45 -58.84 -58.12
CA GLN A 181 -2.13 -58.93 -56.70
C GLN A 181 -1.86 -57.55 -56.11
N ASP A 182 -1.09 -56.72 -56.79
CA ASP A 182 -0.79 -55.36 -56.34
C ASP A 182 -2.06 -54.49 -56.30
N LEU A 183 -2.93 -54.58 -57.31
CA LEU A 183 -4.23 -53.90 -57.32
C LEU A 183 -5.10 -54.27 -56.11
N ALA A 184 -5.17 -55.54 -55.76
CA ALA A 184 -5.93 -55.98 -54.59
C ALA A 184 -5.37 -55.37 -53.29
N ASN A 185 -4.05 -55.29 -53.16
CA ASN A 185 -3.40 -54.64 -52.01
C ASN A 185 -3.71 -53.13 -51.96
N GLU A 186 -3.71 -52.44 -53.11
CA GLU A 186 -4.03 -51.01 -53.15
C GLU A 186 -5.52 -50.70 -52.91
N GLU A 187 -6.41 -51.56 -53.36
CA GLU A 187 -7.84 -51.47 -53.04
C GLU A 187 -8.09 -51.67 -51.54
N GLU A 188 -7.44 -52.67 -50.93
CA GLU A 188 -7.52 -52.89 -49.48
C GLU A 188 -6.99 -51.68 -48.69
N PHE A 189 -5.85 -51.11 -49.11
CA PHE A 189 -5.33 -49.89 -48.50
C PHE A 189 -6.30 -48.70 -48.63
N THR A 190 -6.89 -48.51 -49.80
CA THR A 190 -7.84 -47.41 -50.05
C THR A 190 -9.10 -47.59 -49.21
N GLN A 191 -9.63 -48.81 -49.13
CA GLN A 191 -10.75 -49.15 -48.26
C GLN A 191 -10.40 -48.94 -46.78
N SER A 192 -9.19 -49.30 -46.34
CA SER A 192 -8.70 -49.04 -44.98
C SER A 192 -8.62 -47.54 -44.67
N CYS A 193 -8.23 -46.72 -45.64
CA CYS A 193 -8.21 -45.27 -45.48
C CYS A 193 -9.63 -44.69 -45.36
N LEU A 194 -10.58 -45.17 -46.17
CA LEU A 194 -11.97 -44.72 -46.16
C LEU A 194 -12.76 -45.22 -44.92
N ALA A 195 -12.47 -46.44 -44.45
CA ALA A 195 -13.11 -47.03 -43.28
C ALA A 195 -12.49 -46.53 -41.95
N GLY A 196 -11.25 -46.07 -41.98
CA GLY A 196 -10.54 -45.56 -40.80
C GLY A 196 -10.67 -44.04 -40.64
N ASP A 197 -10.36 -43.56 -39.43
CA ASP A 197 -10.24 -42.12 -39.09
C ASP A 197 -9.11 -41.37 -39.83
N LYS A 198 -8.47 -42.00 -40.83
CA LYS A 198 -7.35 -41.42 -41.60
C LYS A 198 -7.81 -40.40 -42.65
N VAL A 199 -9.02 -40.57 -43.19
CA VAL A 199 -9.59 -39.67 -44.22
C VAL A 199 -10.59 -38.66 -43.64
N ASN A 200 -10.99 -38.82 -42.38
CA ASN A 200 -11.77 -37.80 -41.69
C ASN A 200 -11.01 -36.48 -41.67
N THR A 201 -11.64 -35.42 -42.19
CA THR A 201 -11.08 -34.08 -42.24
C THR A 201 -10.87 -33.60 -40.82
N ARG A 202 -9.63 -33.71 -40.32
CA ARG A 202 -9.26 -33.24 -38.98
C ARG A 202 -9.18 -31.71 -39.03
N VAL A 203 -10.28 -31.06 -38.72
CA VAL A 203 -10.33 -29.62 -38.52
C VAL A 203 -9.96 -29.35 -37.08
N ILE A 204 -8.88 -28.58 -36.86
CA ILE A 204 -8.55 -28.08 -35.53
C ILE A 204 -9.61 -27.03 -35.18
N THR A 205 -10.61 -27.41 -34.39
CA THR A 205 -11.59 -26.48 -33.82
C THR A 205 -11.15 -26.09 -32.43
N SER A 206 -10.81 -24.81 -32.22
CA SER A 206 -10.56 -24.28 -30.88
C SER A 206 -11.88 -23.76 -30.28
N LYS A 207 -12.23 -24.26 -29.09
CA LYS A 207 -13.26 -23.65 -28.24
C LYS A 207 -12.54 -23.06 -27.03
N ILE A 208 -12.60 -21.74 -26.89
CA ILE A 208 -12.17 -21.09 -25.65
C ILE A 208 -13.16 -21.50 -24.56
N ASP A 209 -12.65 -21.98 -23.43
CA ASP A 209 -13.47 -22.42 -22.32
C ASP A 209 -14.33 -21.26 -21.78
N GLU A 210 -15.62 -21.50 -21.57
CA GLU A 210 -16.59 -20.52 -21.07
C GLU A 210 -16.19 -19.96 -19.69
N ASN A 211 -15.42 -20.74 -18.91
CA ASN A 211 -14.87 -20.30 -17.63
C ASN A 211 -13.86 -19.16 -17.80
N VAL A 212 -13.11 -19.10 -18.91
CA VAL A 212 -12.16 -18.00 -19.18
C VAL A 212 -12.91 -16.69 -19.41
N GLU A 213 -13.99 -16.72 -20.17
CA GLU A 213 -14.87 -15.55 -20.33
C GLU A 213 -15.52 -15.15 -19.02
N THR A 214 -15.91 -16.14 -18.20
CA THR A 214 -16.55 -15.92 -16.91
C THR A 214 -15.59 -15.27 -15.91
N ILE A 215 -14.32 -15.68 -15.90
CA ILE A 215 -13.27 -15.05 -15.08
C ILE A 215 -13.10 -13.58 -15.48
N MET A 216 -13.01 -13.28 -16.77
CA MET A 216 -12.86 -11.89 -17.25
C MET A 216 -14.07 -11.01 -16.92
N LYS A 217 -15.28 -11.58 -16.88
CA LYS A 217 -16.51 -10.86 -16.54
C LYS A 217 -16.69 -10.67 -15.03
N ASN A 218 -16.18 -11.58 -14.20
CA ASN A 218 -16.49 -11.63 -12.76
C ASN A 218 -15.36 -11.19 -11.84
N VAL A 219 -14.12 -11.08 -12.31
CA VAL A 219 -13.01 -10.62 -11.46
C VAL A 219 -12.99 -9.10 -11.42
N GLU A 220 -13.76 -8.52 -10.49
CA GLU A 220 -13.69 -7.10 -10.19
C GLU A 220 -12.46 -6.75 -9.32
N LYS A 221 -11.99 -7.68 -8.48
CA LYS A 221 -10.88 -7.49 -7.55
C LYS A 221 -10.14 -8.81 -7.31
N PHE A 222 -8.80 -8.77 -7.32
CA PHE A 222 -7.95 -9.92 -6.94
C PHE A 222 -7.69 -10.03 -5.44
N GLY A 223 -7.94 -8.96 -4.68
CA GLY A 223 -7.72 -8.90 -3.24
C GLY A 223 -7.81 -7.48 -2.70
N GLU A 224 -7.63 -7.33 -1.38
CA GLU A 224 -7.65 -6.05 -0.69
C GLU A 224 -6.38 -5.85 0.15
N ILE A 225 -5.86 -4.62 0.16
CA ILE A 225 -4.76 -4.23 1.02
C ILE A 225 -5.32 -3.37 2.14
N ALA A 226 -5.30 -3.91 3.36
CA ALA A 226 -5.75 -3.21 4.55
C ALA A 226 -4.58 -2.43 5.18
N VAL A 227 -4.72 -1.10 5.28
CA VAL A 227 -3.76 -0.25 5.98
C VAL A 227 -4.25 -0.03 7.41
N VAL A 228 -3.49 -0.54 8.39
CA VAL A 228 -3.83 -0.42 9.81
C VAL A 228 -2.92 0.61 10.48
N LEU A 229 -3.52 1.66 11.03
CA LEU A 229 -2.83 2.64 11.86
C LEU A 229 -2.76 2.12 13.31
N LYS A 230 -1.55 2.03 13.87
CA LYS A 230 -1.34 1.66 15.28
C LYS A 230 -0.88 2.89 16.07
N PRO A 231 -1.42 3.14 17.28
CA PRO A 231 -1.01 4.26 18.09
C PRO A 231 0.42 4.08 18.60
N THR A 232 1.22 5.15 18.54
CA THR A 232 2.58 5.21 19.08
C THR A 232 2.53 5.72 20.52
N LYS A 233 3.05 4.94 21.48
CA LYS A 233 3.15 5.37 22.88
C LYS A 233 4.33 6.32 23.05
N ALA A 234 4.08 7.52 23.56
CA ALA A 234 5.11 8.47 23.96
C ALA A 234 5.15 8.57 25.49
N THR A 235 6.33 8.40 26.10
CA THR A 235 6.52 8.60 27.54
C THR A 235 7.17 9.96 27.75
N ILE A 236 6.44 10.86 28.39
CA ILE A 236 6.88 12.21 28.75
C ILE A 236 7.35 12.18 30.21
N ARG A 237 8.37 12.98 30.55
CA ARG A 237 8.78 13.18 31.95
C ARG A 237 8.00 14.37 32.50
N GLU A 238 7.36 14.21 33.65
CA GLU A 238 6.83 15.31 34.45
C GLU A 238 7.43 15.24 35.86
N ARG A 239 7.95 16.36 36.37
CA ARG A 239 8.19 16.53 37.80
C ARG A 239 6.88 16.77 38.57
N LYS A 240 6.88 16.33 39.84
CA LYS A 240 5.84 16.69 40.81
C LYS A 240 5.69 18.21 40.83
N LYS A 241 4.47 18.71 40.63
CA LYS A 241 4.13 20.14 40.76
C LYS A 241 4.59 20.64 42.14
N LYS A 242 5.75 21.29 42.19
CA LYS A 242 6.00 22.31 43.19
C LYS A 242 5.37 23.55 42.59
N GLN A 243 4.24 24.01 43.11
CA GLN A 243 3.89 25.41 42.89
C GLN A 243 5.13 26.22 43.31
N ALA A 244 5.51 27.23 42.54
CA ALA A 244 6.50 28.20 42.98
C ALA A 244 5.96 28.82 44.29
N GLN A 245 6.41 28.26 45.42
CA GLN A 245 5.87 28.61 46.72
C GLN A 245 6.64 29.82 47.20
N ILE A 246 6.02 30.99 47.09
CA ILE A 246 6.39 32.11 47.93
C ILE A 246 6.06 31.67 49.36
N ILE A 247 7.08 31.19 50.08
CA ILE A 247 6.92 30.70 51.45
C ILE A 247 6.52 31.88 52.33
N ILE A 248 5.25 31.93 52.72
CA ILE A 248 4.73 32.83 53.75
C ILE A 248 4.43 31.94 54.97
N PRO A 249 4.96 32.24 56.17
CA PRO A 249 4.76 31.37 57.32
C PRO A 249 3.28 31.31 57.69
N LYS A 250 2.72 30.08 57.75
CA LYS A 250 1.40 29.63 58.27
C LYS A 250 0.36 29.08 57.27
N ILE A 251 0.72 28.36 56.20
CA ILE A 251 -0.29 27.60 55.42
C ILE A 251 0.19 26.17 55.10
N GLN A 252 -0.60 25.16 55.49
CA GLN A 252 -0.47 23.77 55.02
C GLN A 252 -1.15 23.62 53.66
N THR A 253 -0.40 23.24 52.62
CA THR A 253 -0.95 22.98 51.28
C THR A 253 -1.11 21.48 51.04
N LYS A 254 -2.29 21.06 50.55
CA LYS A 254 -2.57 19.67 50.15
C LYS A 254 -1.83 19.31 48.85
N THR A 255 -1.14 18.17 48.85
CA THR A 255 -0.53 17.53 47.68
C THR A 255 -1.60 16.95 46.76
N ILE A 256 -1.50 17.22 45.46
CA ILE A 256 -2.30 16.57 44.41
C ILE A 256 -1.44 15.43 43.84
N ASP A 257 -1.93 14.21 43.94
CA ASP A 257 -1.26 13.01 43.43
C ASP A 257 -1.47 12.82 41.92
N ASN A 258 -0.36 12.47 41.26
CA ASN A 258 -0.19 11.79 39.97
C ASN A 258 -1.26 12.01 38.88
N ILE A 259 -0.93 12.83 37.88
CA ILE A 259 -1.64 12.85 36.59
C ILE A 259 -0.75 12.19 35.55
N THR A 260 -1.15 11.02 35.08
CA THR A 260 -0.53 10.37 33.92
C THR A 260 -1.21 10.95 32.68
N ALA A 261 -0.54 11.85 31.95
CA ALA A 261 -1.05 12.32 30.67
C ALA A 261 -0.82 11.24 29.59
N LEU A 262 -1.84 10.39 29.38
CA LEU A 262 -1.98 9.64 28.15
C LEU A 262 -2.33 10.65 27.05
N LEU A 263 -1.40 10.90 26.12
CA LEU A 263 -1.72 11.54 24.84
C LEU A 263 -2.63 10.59 24.04
N GLN A 264 -3.93 10.61 24.36
CA GLN A 264 -4.98 10.04 23.54
C GLN A 264 -5.28 11.02 22.41
N ASP A 265 -4.38 11.10 21.44
CA ASP A 265 -4.81 11.58 20.13
C ASP A 265 -5.75 10.53 19.56
N THR A 266 -7.04 10.85 19.62
CA THR A 266 -8.09 10.15 18.88
C THR A 266 -7.90 10.51 17.42
N ILE A 267 -6.94 9.87 16.76
CA ILE A 267 -6.96 9.79 15.30
C ILE A 267 -8.19 8.95 15.00
N GLN A 268 -9.26 9.59 14.54
CA GLN A 268 -10.41 8.88 14.00
C GLN A 268 -9.90 7.81 13.04
N THR A 269 -10.11 6.56 13.40
CA THR A 269 -9.82 5.42 12.55
C THR A 269 -10.81 5.44 11.40
N THR A 270 -10.52 6.17 10.34
CA THR A 270 -11.08 5.84 9.04
C THR A 270 -10.28 4.69 8.48
N LEU A 271 -10.82 3.48 8.60
CA LEU A 271 -10.40 2.34 7.80
C LEU A 271 -10.66 2.76 6.33
N LYS A 272 -9.62 3.22 5.64
CA LYS A 272 -9.70 3.45 4.19
C LYS A 272 -9.11 2.22 3.53
N ASN A 273 -10.01 1.35 3.06
CA ASN A 273 -9.62 0.26 2.17
C ASN A 273 -9.07 0.89 0.90
N VAL A 274 -7.80 0.63 0.59
CA VAL A 274 -7.25 0.96 -0.72
C VAL A 274 -7.69 -0.18 -1.64
N THR A 275 -8.81 0.03 -2.31
CA THR A 275 -9.32 -0.88 -3.33
C THR A 275 -8.67 -0.55 -4.66
N GLY A 276 -7.95 -1.52 -5.24
CA GLY A 276 -7.55 -1.43 -6.65
C GLY A 276 -6.17 -2.02 -6.92
N CYS A 277 -6.15 -3.25 -7.43
CA CYS A 277 -5.17 -3.62 -8.43
C CYS A 277 -5.96 -3.66 -9.75
N CYS A 278 -6.08 -2.51 -10.42
CA CYS A 278 -6.68 -2.47 -11.75
C CYS A 278 -5.63 -2.97 -12.74
N ILE A 279 -5.92 -4.10 -13.41
CA ILE A 279 -5.26 -4.48 -14.65
C ILE A 279 -5.81 -3.52 -15.71
N LEU A 280 -5.20 -2.34 -15.83
CA LEU A 280 -5.43 -1.50 -17.00
C LEU A 280 -4.63 -2.12 -18.15
N PRO A 281 -5.24 -2.30 -19.33
CA PRO A 281 -4.49 -2.66 -20.53
C PRO A 281 -3.43 -1.59 -20.78
N ASP A 282 -2.18 -2.02 -21.01
CA ASP A 282 -1.10 -1.14 -21.39
C ASP A 282 -1.50 -0.35 -22.65
N GLY A 283 -1.70 0.97 -22.52
CA GLY A 283 -2.05 1.79 -23.69
C GLY A 283 -2.53 3.23 -23.48
N MET A 284 -2.94 3.66 -22.27
CA MET A 284 -3.46 5.03 -22.09
C MET A 284 -2.78 5.76 -20.93
N TRP A 285 -1.55 6.20 -21.18
CA TRP A 285 -0.96 7.37 -20.49
C TRP A 285 -0.49 8.37 -21.55
N ARG A 286 -1.44 9.14 -22.09
CA ARG A 286 -1.20 10.46 -22.68
C ARG A 286 -2.27 11.40 -22.14
N GLY A 287 -1.83 12.43 -21.41
CA GLY A 287 -2.65 13.44 -20.77
C GLY A 287 -1.88 14.09 -19.65
#